data_AF-A0A8J5WYK8-F1
#
_entry.id   AF-A0A8J5WYK8-F1
#
_cell.length_a   1.000
_cell.length_b   1.000
_cell.length_c   1.000
_cell.angle_alpha   90.00
_cell.angle_beta   90.00
_cell.angle_gamma   90.00
#
_symmetry.space_group_name_H-M   'P 1'
#
loop_
_entity.id
_entity.type
_entity.pdbx_description
1 polymer ?
#
loop_
_entity_poly.entity_id
_entity_poly.type
_entity_poly.pdbx_seq_one_letter_code
_entity_poly.pdbx_strand_id
1 'polypeptide(L)'
;MDLHELYNELINTKFGTPMEYSAYVGTFSQVEKIAHNLKSSRQYREYLEHILEYLTSFLYRTEPLQDIEKIFAKLESEFEEQWANGEVPGWENKDPERESASQESVIDLEYYTTVEELVELGPEKLKEALAARGLKSGGTIQQRAERLFLLKHTPLEQLDRKHFVKGSHSSVSDNGNNIKDNLKKEIALMEVKMRRLCELLDEVIVRTKENAEKKLTLTYEEMEAEREEEEVQADSESDDEDQQIYNPLKLPMGWDGKPIPYWLYKLHGLGQEFKCEICGNHSYWGRRAYERHFKEWRHQHGMRCLGIPNTKNFNEITSIQEAKELWERIQQRQGLNKWRPDLEEEYEDHEGNIYNKKTYADLQRQGLI
;
A
#
# COMPACT_ATOMS: atom_id res chain seq x y z
N MET A 1 -6.96 -7.97 -3.03
CA MET A 1 -7.27 -7.20 -1.81
C MET A 1 -7.20 -8.16 -0.64
N ASP A 2 -6.43 -7.84 0.39
CA ASP A 2 -6.30 -8.65 1.60
C ASP A 2 -7.26 -8.14 2.69
N LEU A 3 -8.17 -8.99 3.18
CA LEU A 3 -9.14 -8.64 4.22
C LEU A 3 -8.93 -9.45 5.51
N HIS A 4 -7.81 -10.16 5.66
CA HIS A 4 -7.58 -11.04 6.82
C HIS A 4 -7.52 -10.28 8.14
N GLU A 5 -6.92 -9.08 8.15
CA GLU A 5 -6.85 -8.25 9.35
C GLU A 5 -8.26 -7.83 9.82
N LEU A 6 -9.09 -7.32 8.90
CA LEU A 6 -10.47 -6.93 9.17
C LEU A 6 -11.34 -8.13 9.59
N TYR A 7 -11.11 -9.30 9.01
CA TYR A 7 -11.75 -10.55 9.42
C TYR A 7 -11.40 -10.93 10.88
N ASN A 8 -10.11 -10.85 11.24
CA ASN A 8 -9.67 -11.12 12.60
C ASN A 8 -10.26 -10.12 13.60
N GLU A 9 -10.36 -8.84 13.22
CA GLU A 9 -11.05 -7.84 14.03
C GLU A 9 -12.52 -8.21 14.25
N LEU A 10 -13.25 -8.56 13.18
CA LEU A 10 -14.66 -8.95 13.28
C LEU A 10 -14.86 -10.11 14.26
N ILE A 11 -14.07 -11.19 14.14
CA ILE A 11 -14.20 -12.37 15.01
C ILE A 11 -13.94 -12.04 16.48
N ASN A 12 -13.05 -11.09 16.74
CA ASN A 12 -12.71 -10.66 18.10
C ASN A 12 -13.74 -9.68 18.69
N THR A 13 -14.73 -9.21 17.91
CA THR A 13 -15.78 -8.32 18.39
C THR A 13 -16.99 -9.06 18.96
N LYS A 14 -17.80 -8.36 19.76
CA LYS A 14 -19.03 -8.92 20.34
C LYS A 14 -20.18 -9.09 19.35
N PHE A 15 -20.11 -8.43 18.19
CA PHE A 15 -21.14 -8.47 17.16
C PHE A 15 -20.77 -9.38 15.99
N GLY A 16 -19.52 -9.82 15.91
CA GLY A 16 -19.07 -10.82 14.95
C GLY A 16 -19.71 -12.18 15.23
N THR A 17 -20.12 -12.84 14.16
CA THR A 17 -20.52 -14.26 14.18
C THR A 17 -19.34 -15.12 13.73
N PRO A 18 -19.08 -16.28 14.36
CA PRO A 18 -18.10 -17.22 13.84
C PRO A 18 -18.47 -17.64 12.41
N MET A 19 -17.60 -17.32 11.45
CA MET A 19 -17.78 -17.67 10.05
C MET A 19 -16.41 -17.88 9.40
N GLU A 20 -16.38 -18.57 8.26
CA GLU A 20 -15.17 -18.74 7.46
C GLU A 20 -14.78 -17.45 6.74
N TYR A 21 -13.49 -17.31 6.41
CA TYR A 21 -12.96 -16.11 5.75
C TYR A 21 -13.64 -15.82 4.40
N SER A 22 -13.86 -16.83 3.54
CA SER A 22 -14.56 -16.67 2.27
C SER A 22 -16.00 -16.17 2.44
N ALA A 23 -16.69 -16.68 3.47
CA ALA A 23 -18.04 -16.23 3.82
C ALA A 23 -18.03 -14.77 4.30
N TYR A 24 -17.01 -14.38 5.07
CA TYR A 24 -16.81 -13.00 5.49
C TYR A 24 -16.62 -12.06 4.29
N VAL A 25 -15.70 -12.37 3.38
CA VAL A 25 -15.43 -11.55 2.17
C VAL A 25 -16.70 -11.31 1.35
N GLY A 26 -17.63 -12.28 1.30
CA GLY A 26 -18.90 -12.12 0.58
C GLY A 26 -20.01 -11.39 1.34
N THR A 27 -19.86 -11.16 2.65
CA THR A 27 -20.96 -10.67 3.51
C THR A 27 -20.62 -9.44 4.34
N PHE A 28 -19.36 -9.04 4.46
CA PHE A 28 -18.94 -7.90 5.30
C PHE A 28 -19.58 -6.57 4.88
N SER A 29 -19.99 -6.42 3.60
CA SER A 29 -20.72 -5.26 3.10
C SER A 29 -22.18 -5.19 3.56
N GLN A 30 -22.74 -6.29 4.08
CA GLN A 30 -24.16 -6.43 4.45
C GLN A 30 -24.43 -5.97 5.90
N VAL A 31 -24.22 -4.68 6.16
CA VAL A 31 -24.40 -4.03 7.46
C VAL A 31 -25.83 -4.11 8.04
N GLU A 32 -26.82 -4.42 7.19
CA GLU A 32 -28.23 -4.55 7.58
C GLU A 32 -28.49 -5.77 8.49
N LYS A 33 -27.62 -6.78 8.44
CA LYS A 33 -27.74 -7.97 9.28
C LYS A 33 -27.33 -7.73 10.73
N ILE A 34 -26.64 -6.62 11.02
CA ILE A 34 -26.14 -6.30 12.35
C ILE A 34 -27.25 -5.59 13.15
N ALA A 35 -27.53 -6.10 14.34
CA ALA A 35 -28.56 -5.53 15.21
C ALA A 35 -28.22 -4.09 15.62
N HIS A 36 -29.23 -3.20 15.62
CA HIS A 36 -29.06 -1.76 15.86
C HIS A 36 -28.41 -1.42 17.21
N ASN A 37 -28.68 -2.22 18.26
CA ASN A 37 -28.06 -2.08 19.58
C ASN A 37 -26.54 -2.29 19.54
N LEU A 38 -26.04 -3.13 18.63
CA LEU A 38 -24.62 -3.41 18.44
C LEU A 38 -23.95 -2.36 17.55
N LYS A 39 -24.69 -1.77 16.60
CA LYS A 39 -24.21 -0.66 15.77
C LYS A 39 -23.82 0.57 16.59
N SER A 40 -24.50 0.82 17.70
CA SER A 40 -24.17 1.94 18.61
C SER A 40 -22.92 1.69 19.48
N SER A 41 -22.27 0.52 19.34
CA SER A 41 -21.05 0.19 20.11
C SER A 41 -19.83 0.91 19.55
N ARG A 42 -18.92 1.32 20.45
CA ARG A 42 -17.62 1.88 20.07
C ARG A 42 -16.79 0.93 19.19
N GLN A 43 -16.83 -0.38 19.49
CA GLN A 43 -16.08 -1.39 18.74
C GLN A 43 -16.53 -1.48 17.28
N TYR A 44 -17.83 -1.28 17.02
CA TYR A 44 -18.36 -1.31 15.66
C TYR A 44 -17.92 -0.09 14.86
N ARG A 45 -17.92 1.09 15.51
CA ARG A 45 -17.40 2.32 14.92
C ARG A 45 -15.91 2.17 14.53
N GLU A 46 -15.07 1.70 15.45
CA GLU A 46 -13.63 1.50 15.19
C GLU A 46 -13.41 0.54 14.01
N TYR A 47 -14.15 -0.57 13.97
CA TYR A 47 -14.12 -1.52 12.86
C TYR A 47 -14.54 -0.89 11.51
N LEU A 48 -15.61 -0.08 11.49
CA LEU A 48 -16.02 0.63 10.27
C LEU A 48 -14.98 1.66 9.82
N GLU A 49 -14.37 2.39 10.76
CA GLU A 49 -13.29 3.35 10.46
C GLU A 49 -12.11 2.62 9.79
N HIS A 50 -11.69 1.47 10.31
CA HIS A 50 -10.62 0.65 9.73
C HIS A 50 -10.96 0.13 8.33
N ILE A 51 -12.18 -0.39 8.11
CA ILE A 51 -12.60 -0.83 6.78
C ILE A 51 -12.57 0.35 5.80
N LEU A 52 -13.14 1.49 6.18
CA LEU A 52 -13.19 2.67 5.32
C LEU A 52 -11.80 3.16 4.95
N GLU A 53 -10.89 3.25 5.93
CA GLU A 53 -9.50 3.63 5.70
C GLU A 53 -8.82 2.65 4.74
N TYR A 54 -8.97 1.35 4.97
CA TYR A 54 -8.37 0.32 4.13
C TYR A 54 -8.89 0.35 2.69
N LEU A 55 -10.23 0.36 2.50
CA LEU A 55 -10.84 0.37 1.17
C LEU A 55 -10.52 1.67 0.41
N THR A 56 -10.51 2.81 1.09
CA THR A 56 -10.13 4.09 0.50
C THR A 56 -8.67 4.09 0.06
N SER A 57 -7.76 3.61 0.92
CA SER A 57 -6.34 3.44 0.59
C SER A 57 -6.12 2.45 -0.56
N PHE A 58 -6.89 1.37 -0.60
CA PHE A 58 -6.85 0.40 -1.69
C PHE A 58 -7.26 1.03 -3.02
N LEU A 59 -8.35 1.81 -3.05
CA LEU A 59 -8.78 2.53 -4.25
C LEU A 59 -7.78 3.59 -4.71
N TYR A 60 -7.22 4.39 -3.81
CA TYR A 60 -6.18 5.37 -4.20
C TYR A 60 -4.94 4.71 -4.83
N ARG A 61 -4.59 3.50 -4.40
CA ARG A 61 -3.45 2.74 -4.97
C ARG A 61 -3.78 2.07 -6.29
N THR A 62 -5.01 1.59 -6.47
CA THR A 62 -5.41 0.80 -7.65
C THR A 62 -6.03 1.66 -8.76
N GLU A 63 -6.71 2.75 -8.41
CA GLU A 63 -7.41 3.66 -9.32
C GLU A 63 -7.14 5.14 -8.99
N PRO A 64 -5.90 5.64 -9.13
CA PRO A 64 -5.51 6.99 -8.70
C PRO A 64 -6.22 8.14 -9.43
N LEU A 65 -6.85 7.86 -10.57
CA LEU A 65 -7.61 8.85 -11.34
C LEU A 65 -9.06 9.00 -10.84
N GLN A 66 -9.51 8.14 -9.94
CA GLN A 66 -10.86 8.21 -9.39
C GLN A 66 -10.91 9.25 -8.25
N ASP A 67 -11.74 10.26 -8.42
CA ASP A 67 -11.93 11.32 -7.42
C ASP A 67 -12.90 10.84 -6.32
N ILE A 68 -12.34 10.12 -5.34
CA ILE A 68 -13.09 9.54 -4.21
C ILE A 68 -13.71 10.65 -3.36
N GLU A 69 -13.02 11.78 -3.18
CA GLU A 69 -13.53 12.92 -2.41
C GLU A 69 -14.81 13.49 -3.03
N LYS A 70 -14.84 13.65 -4.36
CA LYS A 70 -16.03 14.08 -5.08
C LYS A 70 -17.16 13.05 -5.01
N ILE A 71 -16.84 11.75 -5.05
CA ILE A 71 -17.83 10.69 -4.86
C ILE A 71 -18.44 10.79 -3.45
N PHE A 72 -17.62 10.93 -2.41
CA PHE A 72 -18.09 11.08 -1.04
C PHE A 72 -18.90 12.35 -0.82
N ALA A 73 -18.49 13.49 -1.38
CA ALA A 73 -19.25 14.73 -1.27
C ALA A 73 -20.66 14.60 -1.89
N LYS A 74 -20.75 13.94 -3.04
CA LYS A 74 -22.06 13.65 -3.66
C LYS A 74 -22.90 12.70 -2.80
N LEU A 75 -22.31 11.62 -2.31
CA LEU A 75 -22.99 10.69 -1.40
C LEU A 75 -23.46 11.36 -0.12
N GLU A 76 -22.67 12.26 0.47
CA GLU A 76 -23.05 12.99 1.68
C GLU A 76 -24.30 13.84 1.42
N SER A 77 -24.37 14.53 0.27
CA SER A 77 -25.57 15.29 -0.09
C SER A 77 -26.81 14.40 -0.28
N GLU A 78 -26.67 13.26 -0.96
CA GLU A 78 -27.77 12.29 -1.14
C GLU A 78 -28.17 11.65 0.20
N PHE A 79 -27.21 11.40 1.08
CA PHE A 79 -27.44 10.85 2.41
C PHE A 79 -28.19 11.84 3.31
N GLU A 80 -27.90 13.14 3.25
CA GLU A 80 -28.63 14.12 4.05
C GLU A 80 -30.12 14.15 3.68
N GLU A 81 -30.44 14.03 2.39
CA GLU A 81 -31.82 13.92 1.91
C GLU A 81 -32.48 12.60 2.37
N GLN A 82 -31.80 11.46 2.19
CA GLN A 82 -32.31 10.15 2.62
C GLN A 82 -32.48 10.04 4.13
N TRP A 83 -31.57 10.62 4.91
CA TRP A 83 -31.60 10.65 6.37
C TRP A 83 -32.78 11.50 6.87
N ALA A 84 -33.05 12.65 6.23
CA ALA A 84 -34.21 13.47 6.55
C ALA A 84 -35.54 12.73 6.26
N ASN A 85 -35.56 11.90 5.21
CA ASN A 85 -36.72 11.09 4.85
C ASN A 85 -36.83 9.76 5.63
N GLY A 86 -35.78 9.36 6.36
CA GLY A 86 -35.75 8.08 7.09
C GLY A 86 -35.64 6.84 6.20
N GLU A 87 -35.10 6.99 4.99
CA GLU A 87 -35.03 5.93 3.96
C GLU A 87 -33.69 5.18 3.96
N VAL A 88 -32.82 5.42 4.95
CA VAL A 88 -31.49 4.82 5.00
C VAL A 88 -31.60 3.33 5.42
N PRO A 89 -31.13 2.38 4.59
CA PRO A 89 -31.23 0.96 4.88
C PRO A 89 -30.54 0.58 6.19
N GLY A 90 -31.27 -0.12 7.07
CA GLY A 90 -30.78 -0.51 8.40
C GLY A 90 -30.84 0.59 9.48
N TRP A 91 -31.27 1.79 9.10
CA TRP A 91 -31.54 2.95 9.98
C TRP A 91 -32.93 3.54 9.75
N GLU A 92 -33.81 2.81 9.04
CA GLU A 92 -35.23 3.09 8.97
C GLU A 92 -35.74 3.34 10.40
N ASN A 93 -36.64 4.31 10.58
CA ASN A 93 -37.29 4.62 11.86
C ASN A 93 -38.20 3.45 12.30
N LYS A 94 -37.61 2.29 12.56
CA LYS A 94 -38.24 1.21 13.30
C LYS A 94 -38.05 1.58 14.76
N ASP A 95 -39.02 2.34 15.28
CA ASP A 95 -39.47 2.15 16.66
C ASP A 95 -40.43 0.95 16.63
N PRO A 96 -39.97 -0.32 16.71
CA PRO A 96 -40.87 -1.47 16.64
C PRO A 96 -41.77 -1.56 17.89
N GLU A 97 -41.42 -0.78 18.93
CA GLU A 97 -42.17 -0.67 20.18
C GLU A 97 -43.20 0.46 20.19
N ARG A 98 -43.14 1.44 19.26
CA ARG A 98 -44.18 2.49 19.21
C ARG A 98 -45.37 2.14 18.34
N GLU A 99 -45.22 1.33 17.29
CA GLU A 99 -46.37 1.01 16.42
C GLU A 99 -47.15 -0.23 16.87
N SER A 100 -46.52 -1.17 17.59
CA SER A 100 -47.16 -2.41 18.01
C SER A 100 -47.91 -2.32 19.36
N ALA A 101 -47.55 -1.34 20.21
CA ALA A 101 -48.17 -1.17 21.53
C ALA A 101 -49.21 -0.03 21.57
N SER A 102 -49.21 0.87 20.58
CA SER A 102 -50.06 2.07 20.60
C SER A 102 -51.46 1.88 20.01
N GLN A 103 -51.75 0.75 19.35
CA GLN A 103 -53.12 0.47 18.88
C GLN A 103 -53.95 -0.43 19.79
N GLU A 104 -53.34 -1.25 20.67
CA GLU A 104 -54.12 -2.10 21.62
C GLU A 104 -54.24 -1.53 23.04
N SER A 105 -53.40 -0.55 23.44
CA SER A 105 -53.39 -0.03 24.81
C SER A 105 -53.95 1.40 24.98
N VAL A 106 -54.30 2.09 23.88
CA VAL A 106 -54.93 3.40 23.94
C VAL A 106 -56.42 3.20 24.21
N ILE A 107 -56.78 3.09 25.49
CA ILE A 107 -58.16 3.34 25.92
C ILE A 107 -58.50 4.76 25.46
N ASP A 108 -59.40 4.85 24.47
CA ASP A 108 -59.96 6.11 24.03
C ASP A 108 -60.98 6.58 25.07
N LEU A 109 -60.58 7.60 25.82
CA LEU A 109 -61.33 8.17 26.93
C LEU A 109 -62.60 8.92 26.49
N GLU A 110 -62.77 9.16 25.19
CA GLU A 110 -63.94 9.84 24.64
C GLU A 110 -65.20 8.94 24.71
N TYR A 111 -65.03 7.61 24.69
CA TYR A 111 -66.13 6.63 24.79
C TYR A 111 -66.64 6.38 26.21
N TYR A 112 -65.93 6.83 27.24
CA TYR A 112 -66.28 6.58 28.64
C TYR A 112 -66.83 7.84 29.29
N THR A 113 -68.03 7.76 29.84
CA THR A 113 -68.72 8.92 30.44
C THR A 113 -68.62 8.93 31.95
N THR A 114 -68.43 7.77 32.58
CA THR A 114 -68.34 7.63 34.04
C THR A 114 -67.09 6.85 34.47
N VAL A 115 -66.73 6.98 35.74
CA VAL A 115 -65.58 6.27 36.34
C VAL A 115 -65.90 4.78 36.50
N GLU A 116 -67.17 4.44 36.72
CA GLU A 116 -67.67 3.07 36.86
C GLU A 116 -67.45 2.24 35.58
N GLU A 117 -67.66 2.83 34.40
CA GLU A 117 -67.42 2.16 33.10
C GLU A 117 -65.93 1.83 32.88
N LEU A 118 -65.02 2.67 33.40
CA LEU A 118 -63.58 2.41 33.35
C LEU A 118 -63.14 1.30 34.32
N VAL A 119 -63.85 1.10 35.43
CA VAL A 119 -63.57 0.03 36.40
C VAL A 119 -63.87 -1.35 35.80
N GLU A 120 -64.87 -1.46 34.92
CA GLU A 120 -65.25 -2.71 34.24
C GLU A 120 -64.18 -3.21 33.25
N LEU A 121 -63.27 -2.35 32.78
CA LEU A 121 -62.14 -2.74 31.92
C LEU A 121 -61.11 -3.62 32.64
N GLY A 122 -61.18 -3.69 33.97
CA GLY A 122 -60.36 -4.56 34.78
C GLY A 122 -58.98 -3.97 35.15
N PRO A 123 -58.33 -4.57 36.17
CA PRO A 123 -57.15 -4.01 36.81
C PRO A 123 -55.90 -3.96 35.90
N GLU A 124 -55.76 -4.90 34.96
CA GLU A 124 -54.60 -4.99 34.06
C GLU A 124 -54.65 -3.92 32.97
N LYS A 125 -55.79 -3.75 32.29
CA LYS A 125 -55.95 -2.72 31.24
C LYS A 125 -55.76 -1.30 31.78
N LEU A 126 -56.29 -1.01 32.97
CA LEU A 126 -56.10 0.29 33.62
C LEU A 126 -54.65 0.52 34.04
N LYS A 127 -53.93 -0.53 34.48
CA LYS A 127 -52.52 -0.46 34.85
C LYS A 127 -51.65 -0.18 33.64
N GLU A 128 -51.94 -0.85 32.52
CA GLU A 128 -51.26 -0.67 31.23
C GLU A 128 -51.50 0.74 30.66
N ALA A 129 -52.75 1.20 30.62
CA ALA A 129 -53.09 2.54 30.12
C ALA A 129 -52.51 3.69 30.96
N LEU A 130 -52.36 3.51 32.28
CA LEU A 130 -51.67 4.47 33.15
C LEU A 130 -50.15 4.43 32.96
N ALA A 131 -49.58 3.23 32.80
CA ALA A 131 -48.15 3.05 32.57
C ALA A 131 -47.71 3.64 31.22
N ALA A 132 -48.50 3.42 30.16
CA ALA A 132 -48.29 3.99 28.84
C ALA A 132 -48.27 5.53 28.85
N ARG A 133 -48.97 6.15 29.82
CA ARG A 133 -49.04 7.61 29.99
C ARG A 133 -48.13 8.14 31.11
N GLY A 134 -47.21 7.32 31.65
CA GLY A 134 -46.24 7.72 32.68
C GLY A 134 -46.84 8.05 34.06
N LEU A 135 -48.11 7.69 34.29
CA LEU A 135 -48.83 7.92 35.53
C LEU A 135 -48.59 6.78 36.52
N LYS A 136 -48.74 7.08 37.82
CA LYS A 136 -48.68 6.05 38.87
C LYS A 136 -49.78 5.02 38.64
N SER A 137 -49.41 3.75 38.51
CA SER A 137 -50.33 2.62 38.33
C SER A 137 -50.66 1.87 39.64
N GLY A 138 -50.16 2.36 40.78
CA GLY A 138 -50.48 1.83 42.13
C GLY A 138 -51.84 2.31 42.67
N GLY A 139 -52.43 1.52 43.58
CA GLY A 139 -53.71 1.79 44.23
C GLY A 139 -54.80 0.77 43.88
N THR A 140 -56.02 1.03 44.38
CA THR A 140 -57.24 0.25 44.06
C THR A 140 -57.67 0.48 42.60
N ILE A 141 -58.49 -0.42 42.05
CA ILE A 141 -58.99 -0.34 40.67
C ILE A 141 -59.70 1.00 40.42
N GLN A 142 -60.48 1.45 41.41
CA GLN A 142 -61.20 2.72 41.36
C GLN A 142 -60.25 3.93 41.32
N GLN A 143 -59.19 3.93 42.12
CA GLN A 143 -58.15 4.99 42.09
C GLN A 143 -57.38 5.02 40.77
N ARG A 144 -57.23 3.88 40.09
CA ARG A 144 -56.63 3.82 38.74
C ARG A 144 -57.56 4.40 37.69
N ALA A 145 -58.85 4.04 37.73
CA ALA A 145 -59.88 4.57 36.85
C ALA A 145 -60.04 6.09 37.01
N GLU A 146 -60.12 6.60 38.25
CA GLU A 146 -60.18 8.04 38.54
C GLU A 146 -58.97 8.79 37.98
N ARG A 147 -57.76 8.24 38.16
CA ARG A 147 -56.52 8.86 37.67
C ARG A 147 -56.44 8.89 36.14
N LEU A 148 -56.96 7.86 35.48
CA LEU A 148 -57.05 7.82 34.02
C LEU A 148 -58.14 8.79 33.52
N PHE A 149 -59.25 8.91 34.24
CA PHE A 149 -60.36 9.82 33.88
C PHE A 149 -59.99 11.30 34.02
N LEU A 150 -59.07 11.67 34.93
CA LEU A 150 -58.54 13.04 35.03
C LEU A 150 -57.97 13.56 33.69
N LEU A 151 -57.43 12.68 32.87
CA LEU A 151 -56.89 13.02 31.54
C LEU A 151 -57.96 13.47 30.54
N LYS A 152 -59.24 13.17 30.80
CA LYS A 152 -60.36 13.63 29.96
C LYS A 152 -60.59 15.14 30.10
N HIS A 153 -60.34 15.68 31.30
CA HIS A 153 -60.65 17.07 31.64
C HIS A 153 -59.39 17.93 31.79
N THR A 154 -58.22 17.32 31.95
CA THR A 154 -56.94 18.02 32.10
C THR A 154 -55.88 17.37 31.23
N PRO A 155 -55.22 18.14 30.32
CA PRO A 155 -54.15 17.60 29.50
C PRO A 155 -52.96 17.19 30.38
N LEU A 156 -52.17 16.22 29.92
CA LEU A 156 -51.02 15.64 30.63
C LEU A 156 -50.06 16.67 31.24
N GLU A 157 -49.87 17.80 30.55
CA GLU A 157 -48.95 18.88 30.92
C GLU A 157 -49.41 19.68 32.14
N GLN A 158 -50.72 19.68 32.43
CA GLN A 158 -51.33 20.43 33.53
C GLN A 158 -51.60 19.56 34.77
N LEU A 159 -51.25 18.27 34.73
CA LEU A 159 -51.45 17.37 35.85
C LEU A 159 -50.41 17.59 36.95
N ASP A 160 -50.90 17.51 38.19
CA ASP A 160 -50.07 17.66 39.39
C ASP A 160 -48.96 16.61 39.45
N ARG A 161 -47.73 17.04 39.80
CA ARG A 161 -46.52 16.19 39.88
C ARG A 161 -46.68 14.95 40.79
N LYS A 162 -47.69 14.93 41.66
CA LYS A 162 -48.01 13.80 42.55
C LYS A 162 -48.54 12.58 41.78
N HIS A 163 -49.07 12.76 40.58
CA HIS A 163 -49.65 11.69 39.77
C HIS A 163 -48.63 10.95 38.90
N PHE A 164 -47.44 11.50 38.70
CA PHE A 164 -46.37 10.91 37.90
C PHE A 164 -45.44 10.01 38.71
N VAL A 165 -44.87 8.99 38.07
CA VAL A 165 -43.83 8.16 38.68
C VAL A 165 -42.60 9.01 39.00
N LYS A 166 -41.99 8.81 40.18
CA LYS A 166 -40.85 9.60 40.65
C LYS A 166 -39.66 9.38 39.70
N GLY A 167 -39.34 10.38 38.88
CA GLY A 167 -38.33 10.30 37.80
C GLY A 167 -38.86 10.62 36.39
N SER A 168 -40.18 10.77 36.21
CA SER A 168 -40.81 10.95 34.88
C SER A 168 -40.68 12.36 34.28
N HIS A 169 -40.14 13.34 34.99
CA HIS A 169 -39.76 14.65 34.44
C HIS A 169 -38.55 15.21 35.18
N SER A 170 -37.36 14.75 34.80
CA SER A 170 -36.16 15.56 34.92
C SER A 170 -36.07 16.44 33.67
N SER A 171 -36.55 17.68 33.78
CA SER A 171 -36.16 18.74 32.86
C SER A 171 -34.63 18.84 32.83
N VAL A 172 -34.05 18.90 31.62
CA VAL A 172 -32.61 18.98 31.25
C VAL A 172 -31.96 17.64 30.83
N SER A 173 -32.10 17.28 29.54
CA SER A 173 -31.19 16.36 28.81
C SER A 173 -31.24 16.50 27.27
N ASP A 174 -31.53 17.69 26.73
CA ASP A 174 -31.49 17.91 25.27
C ASP A 174 -30.09 17.70 24.66
N ASN A 175 -29.01 18.00 25.41
CA ASN A 175 -27.65 17.79 24.90
C ASN A 175 -27.27 16.30 24.77
N GLY A 176 -27.79 15.41 25.61
CA GLY A 176 -27.39 14.00 25.63
C GLY A 176 -28.01 13.17 24.49
N ASN A 177 -29.26 13.47 24.14
CA ASN A 177 -29.95 12.81 23.02
C ASN A 177 -29.40 13.31 21.68
N ASN A 178 -29.14 14.61 21.55
CA ASN A 178 -28.55 15.18 20.34
C ASN A 178 -27.15 14.59 20.03
N ILE A 179 -26.32 14.36 21.06
CA ILE A 179 -25.01 13.70 20.88
C ILE A 179 -25.17 12.26 20.40
N LYS A 180 -26.11 11.49 20.97
CA LYS A 180 -26.35 10.10 20.56
C LYS A 180 -26.91 10.01 19.15
N ASP A 181 -27.80 10.91 18.78
CA ASP A 181 -28.40 10.92 17.44
C ASP A 181 -27.40 11.40 16.38
N ASN A 182 -26.52 12.35 16.70
CA ASN A 182 -25.38 12.68 15.85
C ASN A 182 -24.43 11.50 15.68
N LEU A 183 -24.12 10.76 16.76
CA LEU A 183 -23.28 9.57 16.68
C LEU A 183 -23.89 8.48 15.79
N LYS A 184 -25.21 8.26 15.89
CA LYS A 184 -25.92 7.32 14.99
C LYS A 184 -25.85 7.78 13.55
N LYS A 185 -26.06 9.09 13.29
CA LYS A 185 -25.96 9.68 11.96
C LYS A 185 -24.55 9.50 11.37
N GLU A 186 -23.50 9.72 12.16
CA GLU A 186 -22.11 9.46 11.76
C GLU A 186 -21.89 8.00 11.37
N ILE A 187 -22.39 7.05 12.18
CA ILE A 187 -22.26 5.61 11.90
C ILE A 187 -23.03 5.21 10.65
N ALA A 188 -24.26 5.72 10.48
CA ALA A 188 -25.04 5.50 9.27
C ALA A 188 -24.33 6.03 8.02
N LEU A 189 -23.71 7.22 8.10
CA LEU A 189 -22.92 7.77 7.00
C LEU A 189 -21.70 6.90 6.67
N MET A 190 -20.99 6.40 7.69
CA MET A 190 -19.87 5.48 7.49
C MET A 190 -20.31 4.18 6.80
N GLU A 191 -21.45 3.61 7.19
CA GLU A 191 -22.03 2.43 6.54
C GLU A 191 -22.37 2.68 5.06
N VAL A 192 -22.95 3.84 4.74
CA VAL A 192 -23.27 4.22 3.36
C VAL A 192 -22.01 4.41 2.52
N LYS A 193 -20.99 5.10 3.06
CA LYS A 193 -19.69 5.24 2.40
C LYS A 193 -19.05 3.88 2.14
N MET A 194 -19.06 3.00 3.14
CA MET A 194 -18.49 1.66 3.03
C MET A 194 -19.20 0.86 1.93
N ARG A 195 -20.55 0.88 1.92
CA ARG A 195 -21.34 0.22 0.87
C ARG A 195 -20.96 0.73 -0.51
N ARG A 196 -20.80 2.04 -0.67
CA ARG A 196 -20.39 2.64 -1.95
C ARG A 196 -19.00 2.19 -2.39
N LEU A 197 -18.02 2.14 -1.48
CA LEU A 197 -16.69 1.63 -1.83
C LEU A 197 -16.75 0.15 -2.23
N CYS A 198 -17.56 -0.65 -1.53
CA CYS A 198 -17.77 -2.06 -1.89
C CYS A 198 -18.44 -2.22 -3.26
N GLU A 199 -19.38 -1.35 -3.64
CA GLU A 199 -19.97 -1.34 -4.99
C GLU A 199 -18.93 -1.05 -6.08
N LEU A 200 -18.02 -0.09 -5.82
CA LEU A 200 -16.93 0.23 -6.76
C LEU A 200 -15.92 -0.92 -6.87
N LEU A 201 -15.71 -1.65 -5.78
CA LEU A 201 -14.76 -2.76 -5.68
C LEU A 201 -15.42 -4.14 -5.85
N ASP A 202 -16.67 -4.23 -6.32
CA ASP A 202 -17.44 -5.48 -6.32
C ASP A 202 -16.71 -6.59 -7.10
N GLU A 203 -16.20 -6.28 -8.29
CA GLU A 203 -15.42 -7.24 -9.10
C GLU A 203 -14.17 -7.74 -8.37
N VAL A 204 -13.49 -6.85 -7.63
CA VAL A 204 -12.30 -7.19 -6.85
C VAL A 204 -12.69 -8.07 -5.66
N ILE A 205 -13.79 -7.74 -4.98
CA ILE A 205 -14.31 -8.50 -3.85
C ILE A 205 -14.68 -9.91 -4.29
N VAL A 206 -15.45 -10.06 -5.39
CA VAL A 206 -15.81 -11.37 -5.95
C VAL A 206 -14.57 -12.19 -6.28
N ARG A 207 -13.59 -11.60 -6.98
CA ARG A 207 -12.33 -12.28 -7.30
C ARG A 207 -11.56 -12.72 -6.04
N THR A 208 -11.53 -11.88 -5.01
CA THR A 208 -10.85 -12.22 -3.75
C THR A 208 -11.55 -13.34 -2.99
N LYS A 209 -12.88 -13.39 -3.05
CA LYS A 209 -13.66 -14.48 -2.49
C LYS A 209 -13.37 -15.79 -3.22
N GLU A 210 -13.43 -15.79 -4.55
CA GLU A 210 -13.10 -16.96 -5.38
C GLU A 210 -11.67 -17.44 -5.12
N ASN A 211 -10.72 -16.52 -4.98
CA ASN A 211 -9.33 -16.85 -4.64
C ASN A 211 -9.23 -17.49 -3.25
N ALA A 212 -9.96 -16.97 -2.26
CA ALA A 212 -9.99 -17.55 -0.92
C ALA A 212 -10.61 -18.97 -0.93
N GLU A 213 -11.71 -19.17 -1.67
CA GLU A 213 -12.33 -20.49 -1.84
C GLU A 213 -11.41 -21.46 -2.57
N LYS A 214 -10.71 -21.01 -3.62
CA LYS A 214 -9.70 -21.81 -4.31
C LYS A 214 -8.59 -22.23 -3.35
N LYS A 215 -8.01 -21.29 -2.60
CA LYS A 215 -6.91 -21.56 -1.65
C LYS A 215 -7.31 -22.54 -0.55
N LEU A 216 -8.59 -22.60 -0.15
CA LEU A 216 -9.09 -23.59 0.80
C LEU A 216 -9.12 -25.02 0.24
N THR A 217 -9.19 -25.18 -1.08
CA THR A 217 -9.24 -26.50 -1.75
C THR A 217 -7.87 -27.03 -2.18
N LEU A 218 -6.82 -26.20 -2.10
CA LEU A 218 -5.47 -26.59 -2.52
C LEU A 218 -4.86 -27.62 -1.57
N THR A 219 -4.11 -28.54 -2.16
CA THR A 219 -3.21 -29.43 -1.42
C THR A 219 -1.98 -28.66 -0.91
N TYR A 220 -1.26 -29.24 0.05
CA TYR A 220 -0.04 -28.63 0.58
C TYR A 220 1.01 -28.36 -0.52
N GLU A 221 1.21 -29.32 -1.44
CA GLU A 221 2.16 -29.20 -2.54
C GLU A 221 1.78 -28.06 -3.51
N GLU A 222 0.48 -27.91 -3.81
CA GLU A 222 0.00 -26.80 -4.65
C GLU A 222 0.10 -25.44 -3.95
N MET A 223 -0.09 -25.39 -2.63
CA MET A 223 0.05 -24.16 -1.84
C MET A 223 1.51 -23.71 -1.70
N GLU A 224 2.44 -24.67 -1.61
CA GLU A 224 3.89 -24.40 -1.61
C GLU A 224 4.33 -23.89 -2.98
N ALA A 225 3.84 -24.49 -4.07
CA ALA A 225 4.09 -24.02 -5.43
C ALA A 225 3.53 -22.60 -5.68
N GLU A 226 2.28 -22.30 -5.30
CA GLU A 226 1.72 -20.94 -5.44
C GLU A 226 2.51 -19.90 -4.64
N ARG A 227 3.04 -20.26 -3.46
CA ARG A 227 3.89 -19.37 -2.67
C ARG A 227 5.23 -19.11 -3.36
N GLU A 228 5.88 -20.14 -3.87
CA GLU A 228 7.14 -19.99 -4.62
C GLU A 228 6.93 -19.11 -5.87
N GLU A 229 5.81 -19.27 -6.58
CA GLU A 229 5.45 -18.41 -7.70
C GLU A 229 5.21 -16.95 -7.28
N GLU A 230 4.46 -16.70 -6.18
CA GLU A 230 4.24 -15.36 -5.63
C GLU A 230 5.57 -14.69 -5.18
N GLU A 231 6.49 -15.44 -4.57
CA GLU A 231 7.82 -14.96 -4.17
C GLU A 231 8.71 -14.61 -5.38
N VAL A 232 8.73 -15.46 -6.41
CA VAL A 232 9.46 -15.19 -7.66
C VAL A 232 8.88 -13.98 -8.39
N GLN A 233 7.56 -13.80 -8.37
CA GLN A 233 6.92 -12.63 -8.97
C GLN A 233 7.29 -11.33 -8.22
N ALA A 234 7.30 -11.34 -6.89
CA ALA A 234 7.72 -10.19 -6.09
C ALA A 234 9.20 -9.82 -6.32
N ASP A 235 10.08 -10.82 -6.46
CA ASP A 235 11.49 -10.59 -6.81
C ASP A 235 11.64 -10.03 -8.25
N SER A 236 10.75 -10.41 -9.17
CA SER A 236 10.76 -9.86 -10.54
C SER A 236 10.22 -8.42 -10.65
N GLU A 237 9.32 -8.00 -9.75
CA GLU A 237 8.86 -6.59 -9.67
C GLU A 237 9.86 -5.69 -8.91
N SER A 238 10.73 -6.27 -8.09
CA SER A 238 11.89 -5.59 -7.48
C SER A 238 13.05 -5.40 -8.45
N ASP A 239 13.06 -6.11 -9.59
CA ASP A 239 14.13 -6.09 -10.59
C ASP A 239 13.64 -5.43 -11.89
N ASP A 240 13.08 -4.23 -11.76
CA ASP A 240 12.71 -3.33 -12.87
C ASP A 240 13.95 -2.73 -13.57
N GLU A 241 15.09 -3.44 -13.54
CA GLU A 241 16.31 -3.12 -14.31
C GLU A 241 16.45 -3.95 -15.60
N ASP A 242 15.67 -5.02 -15.78
CA ASP A 242 15.77 -5.93 -16.94
C ASP A 242 14.49 -6.00 -17.81
N GLN A 243 13.69 -4.93 -17.85
CA GLN A 243 12.72 -4.77 -18.94
C GLN A 243 13.47 -4.74 -20.28
N GLN A 244 13.22 -5.73 -21.14
CA GLN A 244 13.79 -5.81 -22.48
C GLN A 244 13.27 -4.64 -23.35
N ILE A 245 13.92 -3.48 -23.26
CA ILE A 245 13.50 -2.25 -23.95
C ILE A 245 13.52 -2.51 -25.46
N TYR A 246 12.35 -2.41 -26.09
CA TYR A 246 12.18 -2.56 -27.54
C TYR A 246 13.04 -1.52 -28.27
N ASN A 247 14.20 -1.96 -28.79
CA ASN A 247 15.17 -1.15 -29.51
C ASN A 247 15.20 -1.54 -31.01
N PRO A 248 14.17 -1.16 -31.78
CA PRO A 248 14.03 -1.56 -33.18
C PRO A 248 15.12 -0.99 -34.09
N LEU A 249 15.80 0.08 -33.66
CA LEU A 249 16.89 0.73 -34.39
C LEU A 249 18.30 0.26 -33.93
N LYS A 250 18.38 -0.68 -32.99
CA LYS A 250 19.64 -1.20 -32.41
C LYS A 250 20.62 -0.09 -32.00
N LEU A 251 20.10 1.01 -31.46
CA LEU A 251 20.93 2.11 -30.98
C LEU A 251 21.66 1.68 -29.70
N PRO A 252 22.95 2.03 -29.52
CA PRO A 252 23.66 1.71 -28.30
C PRO A 252 22.93 2.24 -27.06
N MET A 253 22.88 1.42 -26.01
CA MET A 253 22.24 1.76 -24.75
C MET A 253 23.07 2.81 -24.01
N GLY A 254 22.40 3.78 -23.40
CA GLY A 254 23.05 4.74 -22.52
C GLY A 254 23.50 4.08 -21.22
N TRP A 255 24.20 4.85 -20.39
CA TRP A 255 24.49 4.49 -18.99
C TRP A 255 23.23 4.41 -18.11
N ASP A 256 22.09 4.88 -18.63
CA ASP A 256 20.76 4.92 -18.01
C ASP A 256 19.86 3.76 -18.50
N GLY A 257 20.45 2.72 -19.13
CA GLY A 257 19.73 1.57 -19.67
C GLY A 257 18.84 1.86 -20.88
N LYS A 258 18.51 3.13 -21.18
CA LYS A 258 17.63 3.51 -22.30
C LYS A 258 18.39 3.69 -23.62
N PRO A 259 17.77 3.42 -24.79
CA PRO A 259 18.36 3.69 -26.10
C PRO A 259 18.73 5.18 -26.24
N ILE A 260 19.99 5.46 -26.57
CA ILE A 260 20.46 6.85 -26.73
C ILE A 260 19.69 7.51 -27.89
N PRO A 261 19.08 8.70 -27.68
CA PRO A 261 18.39 9.42 -28.74
C PRO A 261 19.27 9.60 -29.99
N TYR A 262 18.70 9.35 -31.18
CA TYR A 262 19.43 9.29 -32.45
C TYR A 262 20.24 10.57 -32.78
N TRP A 263 19.74 11.74 -32.40
CA TRP A 263 20.44 13.01 -32.59
C TRP A 263 21.69 13.13 -31.70
N LEU A 264 21.62 12.62 -30.46
CA LEU A 264 22.72 12.62 -29.50
C LEU A 264 23.81 11.62 -29.93
N TYR A 265 23.39 10.48 -30.48
CA TYR A 265 24.25 9.49 -31.11
C TYR A 265 25.05 10.08 -32.29
N LYS A 266 24.40 10.86 -33.17
CA LYS A 266 25.06 11.59 -34.27
C LYS A 266 25.96 12.72 -33.78
N LEU A 267 25.53 13.49 -32.78
CA LEU A 267 26.27 14.65 -32.25
C LEU A 267 27.59 14.24 -31.57
N HIS A 268 27.57 13.17 -30.78
CA HIS A 268 28.77 12.68 -30.08
C HIS A 268 29.61 11.68 -30.90
N GLY A 269 29.23 11.43 -32.15
CA GLY A 269 29.96 10.51 -33.03
C GLY A 269 29.99 9.06 -32.53
N LEU A 270 29.00 8.66 -31.72
CA LEU A 270 28.89 7.33 -31.12
C LEU A 270 28.70 6.21 -32.17
N GLY A 271 28.38 6.57 -33.42
CA GLY A 271 28.24 5.60 -34.51
C GLY A 271 29.48 5.31 -35.34
N GLN A 272 30.62 5.91 -34.99
CA GLN A 272 31.89 5.53 -35.58
C GLN A 272 32.52 4.40 -34.76
N GLU A 273 32.65 3.23 -35.37
CA GLU A 273 33.30 2.06 -34.78
C GLU A 273 34.83 2.21 -34.91
N PHE A 274 35.54 2.07 -33.80
CA PHE A 274 37.01 2.03 -33.75
C PHE A 274 37.47 0.70 -33.18
N LYS A 275 38.29 -0.04 -33.92
CA LYS A 275 38.81 -1.34 -33.49
C LYS A 275 40.25 -1.21 -33.01
N CYS A 276 40.58 -1.86 -31.91
CA CYS A 276 41.95 -1.91 -31.38
C CYS A 276 42.45 -3.37 -31.37
N GLU A 277 43.49 -3.67 -32.17
CA GLU A 277 44.04 -5.03 -32.28
C GLU A 277 44.80 -5.42 -31.00
N ILE A 278 45.50 -4.47 -30.37
CA ILE A 278 46.21 -4.66 -29.09
C ILE A 278 45.27 -5.11 -27.97
N CYS A 279 43.99 -4.70 -28.02
CA CYS A 279 42.95 -5.08 -27.07
C CYS A 279 42.16 -6.34 -27.49
N GLY A 280 42.66 -7.13 -28.46
CA GLY A 280 41.97 -8.33 -28.96
C GLY A 280 40.81 -8.02 -29.92
N ASN A 281 40.99 -7.03 -30.81
CA ASN A 281 39.97 -6.56 -31.77
C ASN A 281 38.68 -6.04 -31.11
N HIS A 282 38.80 -5.53 -29.89
CA HIS A 282 37.67 -4.91 -29.20
C HIS A 282 37.21 -3.65 -29.94
N SER A 283 35.89 -3.53 -30.10
CA SER A 283 35.26 -2.43 -30.83
C SER A 283 34.78 -1.37 -29.85
N TYR A 284 35.26 -0.14 -30.04
CA TYR A 284 34.91 1.03 -29.24
C TYR A 284 34.03 1.95 -30.09
N TRP A 285 32.90 2.36 -29.53
CA TRP A 285 31.92 3.21 -30.20
C TRP A 285 32.17 4.68 -29.84
N GLY A 286 32.57 5.46 -30.84
CA GLY A 286 32.84 6.89 -30.72
C GLY A 286 34.25 7.24 -30.26
N ARG A 287 34.73 8.42 -30.71
CA ARG A 287 36.11 8.87 -30.52
C ARG A 287 36.49 9.07 -29.06
N ARG A 288 35.57 9.54 -28.20
CA ARG A 288 35.85 9.77 -26.78
C ARG A 288 36.05 8.48 -25.99
N ALA A 289 35.24 7.45 -26.28
CA ALA A 289 35.39 6.13 -25.67
C ALA A 289 36.71 5.49 -26.12
N TYR A 290 37.03 5.63 -27.41
CA TYR A 290 38.30 5.20 -27.97
C TYR A 290 39.48 5.95 -27.32
N GLU A 291 39.52 7.27 -27.22
CA GLU A 291 40.67 7.95 -26.58
C GLU A 291 40.85 7.59 -25.10
N ARG A 292 39.76 7.26 -24.40
CA ARG A 292 39.80 6.80 -23.00
C ARG A 292 40.42 5.40 -22.87
N HIS A 293 40.23 4.52 -23.86
CA HIS A 293 40.67 3.13 -23.77
C HIS A 293 42.19 2.96 -23.62
N PHE A 294 43.00 3.88 -24.15
CA PHE A 294 44.46 3.86 -24.01
C PHE A 294 44.94 3.91 -22.55
N LYS A 295 44.12 4.48 -21.65
CA LYS A 295 44.41 4.54 -20.22
C LYS A 295 43.75 3.40 -19.43
N GLU A 296 42.88 2.62 -20.06
CA GLU A 296 42.21 1.50 -19.40
C GLU A 296 43.16 0.33 -19.17
N TRP A 297 42.84 -0.47 -18.16
CA TRP A 297 43.63 -1.64 -17.78
C TRP A 297 43.82 -2.63 -18.94
N ARG A 298 42.79 -2.86 -19.77
CA ARG A 298 42.84 -3.81 -20.89
C ARG A 298 43.94 -3.43 -21.90
N HIS A 299 44.02 -2.16 -22.27
CA HIS A 299 45.04 -1.68 -23.20
C HIS A 299 46.43 -1.68 -22.55
N GLN A 300 46.53 -1.25 -21.29
CA GLN A 300 47.78 -1.31 -20.52
C GLN A 300 48.31 -2.76 -20.41
N HIS A 301 47.43 -3.72 -20.20
CA HIS A 301 47.77 -5.13 -20.12
C HIS A 301 48.24 -5.65 -21.49
N GLY A 302 47.55 -5.31 -22.58
CA GLY A 302 47.98 -5.64 -23.94
C GLY A 302 49.38 -5.11 -24.27
N MET A 303 49.65 -3.84 -23.94
CA MET A 303 50.98 -3.24 -24.10
C MET A 303 52.05 -3.91 -23.24
N ARG A 304 51.69 -4.30 -22.00
CA ARG A 304 52.59 -5.04 -21.10
C ARG A 304 52.93 -6.43 -21.64
N CYS A 305 51.97 -7.14 -22.22
CA CYS A 305 52.19 -8.44 -22.88
C CYS A 305 53.11 -8.33 -24.10
N LEU A 306 53.10 -7.18 -24.79
CA LEU A 306 54.01 -6.88 -25.89
C LEU A 306 55.40 -6.40 -25.43
N GLY A 307 55.60 -6.16 -24.12
CA GLY A 307 56.84 -5.62 -23.57
C GLY A 307 57.07 -4.13 -23.90
N ILE A 308 56.02 -3.41 -24.33
CA ILE A 308 56.09 -2.00 -24.71
C ILE A 308 55.56 -1.13 -23.55
N PRO A 309 56.28 -0.10 -23.10
CA PRO A 309 55.77 0.80 -22.06
C PRO A 309 54.61 1.65 -22.60
N ASN A 310 53.47 1.65 -21.91
CA ASN A 310 52.30 2.46 -22.28
C ASN A 310 52.55 3.95 -22.00
N THR A 311 53.18 4.63 -22.96
CA THR A 311 53.44 6.07 -22.95
C THR A 311 52.57 6.78 -23.98
N LYS A 312 52.38 8.10 -23.84
CA LYS A 312 51.57 8.90 -24.78
C LYS A 312 52.01 8.80 -26.25
N ASN A 313 53.26 8.39 -26.51
CA ASN A 313 53.79 8.20 -27.85
C ASN A 313 53.11 7.06 -28.61
N PHE A 314 52.46 6.13 -27.90
CA PHE A 314 51.74 4.99 -28.47
C PHE A 314 50.22 5.21 -28.55
N ASN A 315 49.75 6.40 -28.17
CA ASN A 315 48.34 6.75 -28.37
C ASN A 315 48.03 6.78 -29.88
N GLU A 316 46.84 6.34 -30.25
CA GLU A 316 46.34 6.18 -31.63
C GLU A 316 46.91 4.99 -32.42
N ILE A 317 47.84 4.21 -31.86
CA ILE A 317 48.34 2.98 -32.51
C ILE A 317 47.42 1.81 -32.13
N THR A 318 46.75 1.24 -33.14
CA THR A 318 45.85 0.09 -32.95
C THR A 318 46.50 -1.22 -33.28
N SER A 319 47.42 -1.23 -34.26
CA SER A 319 48.02 -2.45 -34.75
C SER A 319 49.24 -2.86 -33.92
N ILE A 320 49.32 -4.16 -33.63
CA ILE A 320 50.44 -4.74 -32.89
C ILE A 320 51.74 -4.58 -33.68
N GLN A 321 51.69 -4.70 -35.01
CA GLN A 321 52.88 -4.58 -35.85
C GLN A 321 53.45 -3.15 -35.81
N GLU A 322 52.60 -2.15 -36.00
CA GLU A 322 53.00 -0.73 -35.95
C GLU A 322 53.56 -0.34 -34.58
N ALA A 323 52.98 -0.86 -33.50
CA ALA A 323 53.46 -0.62 -32.14
C ALA A 323 54.89 -1.16 -31.93
N LYS A 324 55.18 -2.36 -32.43
CA LYS A 324 56.52 -2.97 -32.36
C LYS A 324 57.54 -2.19 -33.18
N GLU A 325 57.21 -1.83 -34.42
CA GLU A 325 58.11 -1.04 -35.28
C GLU A 325 58.43 0.33 -34.68
N LEU A 326 57.43 0.99 -34.07
CA LEU A 326 57.66 2.26 -33.39
C LEU A 326 58.55 2.07 -32.16
N TRP A 327 58.33 1.02 -31.38
CA TRP A 327 59.14 0.72 -30.21
C TRP A 327 60.59 0.43 -30.58
N GLU A 328 60.84 -0.34 -31.64
CA GLU A 328 62.20 -0.58 -32.15
C GLU A 328 62.89 0.72 -32.57
N ARG A 329 62.19 1.62 -33.28
CA ARG A 329 62.74 2.94 -33.65
C ARG A 329 63.04 3.79 -32.41
N ILE A 330 62.22 3.73 -31.37
CA ILE A 330 62.44 4.45 -30.11
C ILE A 330 63.65 3.85 -29.37
N GLN A 331 63.77 2.52 -29.28
CA GLN A 331 64.91 1.85 -28.65
C GLN A 331 66.23 2.15 -29.37
N GLN A 332 66.22 2.19 -30.70
CA GLN A 332 67.37 2.60 -31.51
C GLN A 332 67.78 4.05 -31.21
N ARG A 333 66.82 4.97 -31.09
CA ARG A 333 67.09 6.38 -30.75
C ARG A 333 67.56 6.57 -29.30
N GLN A 334 67.00 5.79 -28.36
CA GLN A 334 67.35 5.86 -26.94
C GLN A 334 68.66 5.13 -26.61
N GLY A 335 69.27 4.41 -27.57
CA GLY A 335 70.57 3.79 -27.41
C GLY A 335 70.58 2.58 -26.46
N LEU A 336 69.42 1.95 -26.24
CA LEU A 336 69.32 0.72 -25.42
C LEU A 336 70.02 -0.48 -26.07
N ASN A 337 70.17 -0.48 -27.41
CA ASN A 337 70.92 -1.47 -28.17
C ASN A 337 72.33 -0.97 -28.59
N LYS A 338 72.85 0.11 -27.98
CA LYS A 338 74.22 0.57 -28.24
C LYS A 338 75.17 -0.17 -27.31
N TRP A 339 76.05 -1.00 -27.89
CA TRP A 339 77.13 -1.72 -27.19
C TRP A 339 77.79 -0.78 -26.18
N ARG A 340 77.88 -1.22 -24.92
CA ARG A 340 78.45 -0.44 -23.81
C ARG A 340 79.82 -1.03 -23.46
N PRO A 341 80.93 -0.48 -23.96
CA PRO A 341 82.27 -1.04 -23.76
C PRO A 341 82.60 -1.27 -22.28
N ASP A 342 82.18 -0.37 -21.39
CA ASP A 342 82.51 -0.47 -19.96
C ASP A 342 81.87 -1.67 -19.24
N LEU A 343 80.78 -2.24 -19.79
CA LEU A 343 80.02 -3.35 -19.22
C LEU A 343 80.18 -4.65 -20.01
N GLU A 344 80.36 -4.55 -21.32
CA GLU A 344 80.33 -5.67 -22.26
C GLU A 344 81.71 -6.03 -22.83
N GLU A 345 82.75 -5.21 -22.62
CA GLU A 345 84.14 -5.54 -22.98
C GLU A 345 84.80 -6.31 -21.82
N GLU A 346 85.28 -7.51 -22.11
CA GLU A 346 85.88 -8.43 -21.14
C GLU A 346 87.42 -8.38 -21.22
N TYR A 347 88.07 -8.34 -20.06
CA TYR A 347 89.52 -8.34 -19.88
C TYR A 347 89.92 -9.56 -19.06
N GLU A 348 90.98 -10.25 -19.47
CA GLU A 348 91.56 -11.39 -18.76
C GLU A 348 92.76 -10.93 -17.92
N ASP A 349 92.82 -11.37 -16.66
CA ASP A 349 93.98 -11.15 -15.80
C ASP A 349 95.12 -12.15 -16.10
N HIS A 350 96.25 -12.01 -15.40
CA HIS A 350 97.42 -12.88 -15.60
C HIS A 350 97.21 -14.32 -15.09
N GLU A 351 96.16 -14.56 -14.31
CA GLU A 351 95.76 -15.88 -13.78
C GLU A 351 94.68 -16.54 -14.66
N GLY A 352 94.19 -15.84 -15.68
CA GLY A 352 93.21 -16.33 -16.65
C GLY A 352 91.75 -16.06 -16.28
N ASN A 353 91.49 -15.20 -15.29
CA ASN A 353 90.13 -14.84 -14.88
C ASN A 353 89.60 -13.68 -15.73
N ILE A 354 88.35 -13.80 -16.17
CA ILE A 354 87.71 -12.83 -17.06
C ILE A 354 86.81 -11.89 -16.27
N TYR A 355 87.03 -10.58 -16.43
CA TYR A 355 86.26 -9.52 -15.77
C TYR A 355 85.77 -8.49 -16.79
N ASN A 356 84.64 -7.84 -16.54
CA ASN A 356 84.26 -6.68 -17.34
C ASN A 356 85.23 -5.52 -17.10
N LYS A 357 85.42 -4.68 -18.13
CA LYS A 357 86.37 -3.56 -18.13
C LYS A 357 86.35 -2.71 -16.87
N LYS A 358 85.16 -2.38 -16.36
CA LYS A 358 85.01 -1.56 -15.16
C LYS A 358 85.52 -2.29 -13.92
N THR A 359 85.11 -3.54 -13.72
CA THR A 359 85.61 -4.36 -12.61
C THR A 359 87.10 -4.62 -12.71
N TYR A 360 87.63 -4.90 -13.90
CA TYR A 360 89.05 -5.08 -14.12
C TYR A 360 89.84 -3.81 -13.76
N ALA A 361 89.42 -2.64 -14.25
CA ALA A 361 90.08 -1.38 -13.95
C ALA A 361 90.01 -1.01 -12.46
N ASP A 362 88.89 -1.29 -11.79
CA ASP A 362 88.74 -1.04 -10.35
C ASP A 362 89.57 -2.01 -9.50
N LEU A 363 89.64 -3.29 -9.86
CA LEU A 363 90.49 -4.30 -9.21
C LEU A 363 91.98 -3.99 -9.42
N GLN A 364 92.36 -3.57 -10.63
CA GLN A 364 93.72 -3.16 -10.95
C GLN A 364 94.14 -1.91 -10.15
N ARG A 365 93.25 -0.92 -10.00
CA ARG A 365 93.51 0.26 -9.15
C ARG A 365 93.65 -0.09 -7.67
N GLN A 366 92.92 -1.11 -7.21
CA GLN A 366 93.00 -1.62 -5.83
C GLN A 366 94.22 -2.54 -5.62
N GLY A 367 94.94 -2.92 -6.69
CA GLY A 367 96.11 -3.79 -6.65
C GLY A 367 95.76 -5.26 -6.36
N LEU A 368 94.54 -5.68 -6.69
CA LEU A 368 94.02 -7.03 -6.41
C LEU A 368 94.23 -8.00 -7.57
N ILE A 369 94.56 -7.51 -8.78
CA ILE A 369 94.85 -8.30 -9.99
C ILE A 369 96.01 -7.70 -10.78
#